data_AF-A0A9E4RPW6-F1
#
_entry.id   AF-A0A9E4RPW6-F1
#
_cell.length_a   1.000
_cell.length_b   1.000
_cell.length_c   1.000
_cell.angle_alpha   90.00
_cell.angle_beta   90.00
_cell.angle_gamma   90.00
#
_symmetry.space_group_name_H-M   'P 1'
#
loop_
_entity.id
_entity.type
_entity.pdbx_description
1 polymer ?
#
loop_
_entity_poly.entity_id
_entity_poly.type
_entity_poly.pdbx_seq_one_letter_code
_entity_poly.pdbx_strand_id
1 'polypeptide(L)'
;MVSAKQLHELQETDTVAAEKDTELKEVRARLADGKPIAAATQKASQLDAQAEAQSKSRNSAQVAVRQMQDKMKEIDGKLYGGGITNTRELTAFEEERQFLQTQLGEEEDRLLELMV
;
A
#
# COMPACT_ATOMS: atom_id res chain seq x y z
N MET A 1 22.80 70.41 -12.70
CA MET A 1 23.27 69.57 -13.81
C MET A 1 23.69 68.23 -13.23
N VAL A 2 23.21 67.12 -13.78
CA VAL A 2 23.66 65.78 -13.36
C VAL A 2 25.10 65.60 -13.85
N SER A 3 26.01 65.20 -12.97
CA SER A 3 27.40 64.95 -13.36
C SER A 3 27.54 63.59 -14.05
N ALA A 4 28.48 63.46 -14.98
CA ALA A 4 28.72 62.21 -15.70
C ALA A 4 29.02 61.02 -14.76
N LYS A 5 29.64 61.30 -13.60
CA LYS A 5 29.91 60.30 -12.55
C LYS A 5 28.62 59.76 -11.93
N GLN A 6 27.66 60.63 -11.59
CA GLN A 6 26.37 60.22 -11.03
C GLN A 6 25.54 59.41 -12.04
N LEU A 7 25.64 59.74 -13.33
CA LEU A 7 24.99 58.97 -14.38
C LEU A 7 25.58 57.56 -14.50
N HIS A 8 26.90 57.44 -14.38
CA HIS A 8 27.60 56.16 -14.43
C HIS A 8 27.27 55.27 -13.22
N GLU A 9 27.28 55.82 -12.01
CA GLU A 9 26.90 55.10 -10.78
C GLU A 9 25.45 54.60 -10.83
N LEU A 10 24.54 55.39 -11.40
CA LEU A 10 23.16 54.98 -11.62
C LEU A 10 23.07 53.82 -12.63
N GLN A 11 23.79 53.92 -13.75
CA GLN A 11 23.82 52.85 -14.76
C GLN A 11 24.36 51.53 -14.20
N GLU A 12 25.40 51.56 -13.38
CA GLU A 12 25.93 50.37 -12.71
C GLU A 12 24.89 49.75 -11.78
N THR A 13 24.20 50.58 -10.99
CA THR A 13 23.15 50.14 -10.08
C THR A 13 21.97 49.52 -10.84
N ASP A 14 21.54 50.13 -11.93
CA ASP A 14 20.46 49.61 -12.79
C ASP A 14 20.84 48.28 -13.44
N THR A 15 22.12 48.13 -13.84
CA THR A 15 22.62 46.87 -14.42
C THR A 15 22.57 45.74 -13.39
N VAL A 16 23.06 45.99 -12.17
CA VAL A 16 23.00 45.01 -11.07
C VAL A 16 21.55 44.69 -10.70
N ALA A 17 20.66 45.68 -10.65
CA ALA A 17 19.25 45.45 -10.37
C ALA A 17 18.59 44.55 -11.43
N ALA A 18 18.88 44.78 -12.73
CA ALA A 18 18.36 43.96 -13.82
C ALA A 18 18.86 42.50 -13.77
N GLU A 19 20.13 42.30 -13.40
CA GLU A 19 20.70 40.97 -13.18
C GLU A 19 19.99 40.23 -12.03
N LYS A 20 19.81 40.90 -10.89
CA LYS A 20 19.13 40.31 -9.72
C LYS A 20 17.66 40.01 -9.99
N ASP A 21 16.97 40.85 -10.75
CA ASP A 21 15.59 40.59 -11.18
C ASP A 21 15.49 39.37 -12.09
N THR A 22 16.49 39.15 -12.94
CA THR A 22 16.56 37.97 -13.81
C THR A 22 16.79 36.70 -13.00
N GLU A 23 17.75 36.72 -12.08
CA GLU A 23 17.99 35.61 -11.14
C GLU A 23 16.74 35.29 -10.30
N LEU A 24 16.05 36.32 -9.78
CA LEU A 24 14.81 36.13 -9.00
C LEU A 24 13.70 35.52 -9.84
N LYS A 25 13.55 35.92 -11.11
CA LYS A 25 12.57 35.31 -12.03
C LYS A 25 12.86 33.84 -12.25
N GLU A 26 14.12 33.46 -12.44
CA GLU A 26 14.49 32.04 -12.61
C GLU A 26 14.21 31.23 -11.35
N VAL A 27 14.61 31.73 -10.17
CA VAL A 27 14.36 31.05 -8.89
C VAL A 27 12.86 30.90 -8.64
N ARG A 28 12.07 31.94 -8.92
CA ARG A 28 10.60 31.87 -8.83
C ARG A 28 10.00 30.88 -9.81
N ALA A 29 10.51 30.80 -11.04
CA ALA A 29 10.04 29.81 -12.02
C ALA A 29 10.35 28.38 -11.56
N ARG A 30 11.53 28.12 -10.99
CA ARG A 30 11.91 26.81 -10.43
C ARG A 30 11.05 26.44 -9.22
N LEU A 31 10.77 27.40 -8.33
CA LEU A 31 9.90 27.19 -7.17
C LEU A 31 8.42 27.01 -7.55
N ALA A 32 7.97 27.68 -8.61
CA ALA A 32 6.61 27.52 -9.15
C ALA A 32 6.44 26.19 -9.89
N ASP A 33 7.52 25.53 -10.29
CA ASP A 33 7.47 24.18 -10.86
C ASP A 33 7.19 23.14 -9.76
N GLY A 34 5.94 23.12 -9.29
CA GLY A 34 5.42 22.14 -8.33
C GLY A 34 5.18 20.76 -8.95
N LYS A 35 5.50 20.55 -10.23
CA LYS A 35 5.32 19.27 -10.93
C LYS A 35 6.03 18.09 -10.26
N PRO A 36 7.27 18.22 -9.74
CA PRO A 36 7.92 17.12 -9.03
C PRO A 36 7.17 16.73 -7.76
N ILE A 37 6.66 17.71 -7.01
CA ILE A 37 5.87 17.48 -5.80
C ILE A 37 4.54 16.82 -6.17
N ALA A 38 3.84 17.32 -7.18
CA ALA A 38 2.58 16.75 -7.65
C ALA A 38 2.77 15.29 -8.12
N ALA A 39 3.82 15.01 -8.88
CA ALA A 39 4.15 13.66 -9.34
C ALA A 39 4.52 12.73 -8.17
N ALA A 40 5.29 13.21 -7.20
CA ALA A 40 5.64 12.45 -6.01
C ALA A 40 4.40 12.14 -5.16
N THR A 41 3.51 13.12 -4.94
CA THR A 41 2.24 12.93 -4.22
C THR A 41 1.33 11.95 -4.95
N GLN A 42 1.23 12.04 -6.28
CA GLN A 42 0.45 11.09 -7.07
C GLN A 42 1.01 9.67 -6.94
N LYS A 43 2.33 9.51 -7.02
CA LYS A 43 2.98 8.20 -6.86
C LYS A 43 2.78 7.63 -5.45
N ALA A 44 2.90 8.47 -4.42
CA ALA A 44 2.63 8.07 -3.04
C ALA A 44 1.18 7.59 -2.88
N SER A 45 0.20 8.35 -3.38
CA SER A 45 -1.21 7.96 -3.33
C SER A 45 -1.50 6.66 -4.07
N GLN A 46 -0.83 6.40 -5.20
CA GLN A 46 -0.96 5.13 -5.91
C GLN A 46 -0.40 3.95 -5.12
N LEU A 47 0.77 4.12 -4.51
CA LEU A 47 1.39 3.10 -3.67
C LEU A 47 0.54 2.81 -2.41
N ASP A 48 0.00 3.85 -1.79
CA ASP A 48 -0.90 3.70 -0.63
C ASP A 48 -2.16 2.92 -1.01
N ALA A 49 -2.78 3.22 -2.15
CA ALA A 49 -3.95 2.49 -2.64
C ALA A 49 -3.62 1.01 -2.95
N GLN A 50 -2.45 0.73 -3.50
CA GLN A 50 -1.98 -0.65 -3.74
C GLN A 50 -1.75 -1.40 -2.42
N ALA A 51 -1.11 -0.76 -1.45
CA ALA A 51 -0.87 -1.33 -0.13
C ALA A 51 -2.19 -1.61 0.61
N GLU A 52 -3.17 -0.70 0.51
CA GLU A 52 -4.49 -0.90 1.13
C GLU A 52 -5.24 -2.08 0.48
N ALA A 53 -5.19 -2.20 -0.85
CA ALA A 53 -5.80 -3.31 -1.57
C ALA A 53 -5.16 -4.66 -1.19
N GLN A 54 -3.83 -4.72 -1.15
CA GLN A 54 -3.08 -5.91 -0.69
C GLN A 54 -3.42 -6.25 0.77
N SER A 55 -3.46 -5.26 1.66
CA SER A 55 -3.83 -5.47 3.06
C SER A 55 -5.25 -6.01 3.21
N LYS A 56 -6.21 -5.53 2.42
CA LYS A 56 -7.59 -6.06 2.43
C LYS A 56 -7.64 -7.51 1.97
N SER A 57 -6.95 -7.84 0.87
CA SER A 57 -6.86 -9.22 0.36
C SER A 57 -6.25 -10.15 1.41
N ARG A 58 -5.11 -9.75 1.99
CA ARG A 58 -4.43 -10.52 3.05
C ARG A 58 -5.34 -10.74 4.26
N ASN A 59 -6.01 -9.71 4.76
CA ASN A 59 -6.93 -9.85 5.89
C ASN A 59 -8.10 -10.78 5.56
N SER A 60 -8.64 -10.73 4.35
CA SER A 60 -9.73 -11.62 3.94
C SER A 60 -9.29 -13.10 3.91
N ALA A 61 -8.10 -13.38 3.37
CA ALA A 61 -7.51 -14.72 3.37
C ALA A 61 -7.23 -15.21 4.81
N GLN A 62 -6.70 -14.35 5.68
CA GLN A 62 -6.50 -14.70 7.10
C GLN A 62 -7.79 -15.05 7.83
N VAL A 63 -8.89 -14.34 7.54
CA VAL A 63 -10.20 -14.64 8.13
C VAL A 63 -10.71 -15.99 7.61
N ALA A 64 -10.57 -16.28 6.32
CA ALA A 64 -10.97 -17.56 5.73
C ALA A 64 -10.22 -18.74 6.36
N VAL A 65 -8.89 -18.64 6.47
CA VAL A 65 -8.03 -19.63 7.13
C VAL A 65 -8.48 -19.89 8.56
N ARG A 66 -8.73 -18.83 9.36
CA ARG A 66 -9.22 -18.98 10.74
C ARG A 66 -10.57 -19.69 10.80
N GLN A 67 -11.52 -19.33 9.93
CA GLN A 67 -12.82 -19.98 9.88
C GLN A 67 -12.72 -21.47 9.54
N MET A 68 -11.84 -21.84 8.61
CA MET A 68 -11.58 -23.24 8.26
C MET A 68 -10.94 -24.01 9.42
N GLN A 69 -9.97 -23.40 10.11
CA GLN A 69 -9.35 -23.99 11.30
C GLN A 69 -10.36 -24.21 12.44
N ASP A 70 -11.27 -23.26 12.66
CA ASP A 70 -12.30 -23.39 13.70
C ASP A 70 -13.33 -24.46 13.34
N LYS A 71 -13.75 -24.55 12.07
CA LYS A 71 -14.61 -25.65 11.59
C LYS A 71 -13.92 -27.01 11.74
N MET A 72 -12.64 -27.10 11.42
CA MET A 72 -11.88 -28.34 11.55
C MET A 72 -11.79 -28.79 13.01
N LYS A 73 -11.60 -27.86 13.96
CA LYS A 73 -11.68 -28.17 15.40
C LYS A 73 -13.04 -28.67 15.84
N GLU A 74 -14.12 -28.12 15.28
CA GLU A 74 -15.48 -28.58 15.58
C GLU A 74 -15.69 -30.03 15.12
N ILE A 75 -15.23 -30.37 13.91
CA ILE A 75 -15.31 -31.72 13.36
C ILE A 75 -14.41 -32.68 14.14
N ASP A 76 -13.17 -32.30 14.45
CA ASP A 76 -12.26 -33.09 15.28
C ASP A 76 -12.87 -33.35 16.66
N GLY A 77 -13.55 -32.36 17.25
CA GLY A 77 -14.29 -32.52 18.50
C GLY A 77 -15.42 -33.54 18.40
N LYS A 78 -16.13 -33.61 17.26
CA LYS A 78 -17.18 -34.61 17.02
C LYS A 78 -16.60 -36.00 16.79
N LEU A 79 -15.55 -36.11 15.95
CA LEU A 79 -14.87 -37.35 15.61
C LEU A 79 -14.23 -38.02 16.84
N TYR A 80 -13.51 -37.23 17.63
CA TYR A 80 -12.70 -37.75 18.74
C TYR A 80 -13.37 -37.58 20.12
N GLY A 81 -14.51 -36.88 20.19
CA GLY A 81 -15.27 -36.68 21.43
C GLY A 81 -16.10 -37.90 21.88
N GLY A 82 -16.08 -39.01 21.11
CA GLY A 82 -16.74 -40.26 21.48
C GLY A 82 -18.28 -40.25 21.35
N GLY A 83 -18.86 -39.21 20.73
CA GLY A 83 -20.30 -39.05 20.56
C GLY A 83 -20.89 -39.70 19.30
N ILE A 84 -20.06 -40.21 18.39
CA ILE A 84 -20.52 -40.80 17.13
C ILE A 84 -20.89 -42.27 17.34
N THR A 85 -22.18 -42.55 17.26
CA THR A 85 -22.73 -43.91 17.45
C THR A 85 -22.93 -44.66 16.13
N ASN A 86 -22.77 -43.98 14.98
CA ASN A 86 -23.08 -44.50 13.66
C ASN A 86 -21.85 -44.47 12.74
N THR A 87 -21.47 -45.62 12.19
CA THR A 87 -20.33 -45.76 11.26
C THR A 87 -20.45 -44.87 10.02
N ARG A 88 -21.69 -44.64 9.53
CA ARG A 88 -21.93 -43.76 8.37
C ARG A 88 -21.67 -42.28 8.67
N GLU A 89 -21.97 -41.85 9.90
CA GLU A 89 -21.69 -40.49 10.34
C GLU A 89 -20.20 -40.28 10.56
N LEU A 90 -19.50 -41.29 11.09
CA LEU A 90 -18.05 -41.28 11.25
C LEU A 90 -17.35 -41.08 9.89
N THR A 91 -17.70 -41.88 8.89
CA THR A 91 -17.12 -41.75 7.55
C THR A 91 -17.42 -40.39 6.92
N ALA A 92 -18.63 -39.85 7.13
CA ALA A 92 -19.00 -38.54 6.59
C ALA A 92 -18.15 -37.41 7.21
N PHE A 93 -17.92 -37.44 8.52
CA PHE A 93 -17.07 -36.45 9.18
C PHE A 93 -15.59 -36.60 8.82
N GLU A 94 -15.10 -37.83 8.60
CA GLU A 94 -13.72 -38.06 8.11
C GLU A 94 -13.52 -37.48 6.70
N GLU A 95 -14.47 -37.70 5.80
CA GLU A 95 -14.46 -37.12 4.45
C GLU A 95 -14.52 -35.58 4.50
N GLU A 96 -15.41 -35.01 5.32
CA GLU A 96 -15.53 -33.57 5.50
C GLU A 96 -14.24 -32.95 6.05
N ARG A 97 -13.62 -33.59 7.05
CA ARG A 97 -12.32 -33.17 7.60
C ARG A 97 -11.23 -33.17 6.54
N GLN A 98 -11.14 -34.23 5.73
CA GLN A 98 -10.11 -34.33 4.71
C GLN A 98 -10.30 -33.29 3.59
N PHE A 99 -11.55 -33.01 3.23
CA PHE A 99 -11.89 -31.93 2.31
C PHE A 99 -11.48 -30.56 2.87
N LEU A 100 -11.85 -30.25 4.12
CA LEU A 100 -11.48 -28.98 4.77
C LEU A 100 -9.96 -28.85 4.95
N GLN A 101 -9.25 -29.94 5.21
CA GLN A 101 -7.80 -29.92 5.32
C GLN A 101 -7.12 -29.56 3.99
N THR A 102 -7.65 -30.08 2.88
CA THR A 102 -7.17 -29.73 1.53
C THR A 102 -7.43 -28.25 1.23
N GLN A 103 -8.65 -27.77 1.50
CA GLN A 103 -9.01 -26.35 1.29
C GLN A 103 -8.19 -25.40 2.18
N LEU A 104 -7.92 -25.80 3.42
CA LEU A 104 -7.08 -25.02 4.33
C LEU A 104 -5.67 -24.85 3.77
N GLY A 105 -5.09 -25.91 3.22
CA GLY A 105 -3.77 -25.85 2.58
C GLY A 105 -3.76 -24.87 1.39
N GLU A 106 -4.77 -24.94 0.52
CA GLU A 106 -4.89 -24.03 -0.64
C GLU A 106 -5.03 -22.56 -0.21
N GLU A 107 -5.82 -22.28 0.83
CA GLU A 107 -5.98 -20.91 1.34
C GLU A 107 -4.75 -20.41 2.13
N GLU A 108 -4.03 -21.31 2.80
CA GLU A 108 -2.73 -20.99 3.44
C GLU A 108 -1.66 -20.66 2.39
N ASP A 109 -1.59 -21.44 1.31
CA ASP A 109 -0.69 -21.16 0.17
C ASP A 109 -1.04 -19.82 -0.49
N ARG A 110 -2.33 -19.56 -0.72
CA ARG A 110 -2.80 -18.27 -1.24
C ARG A 110 -2.46 -17.11 -0.31
N LEU A 111 -2.56 -17.30 1.01
CA LEU A 111 -2.17 -16.29 2.00
C LEU A 111 -0.66 -16.03 1.95
N LEU A 112 0.16 -17.08 1.79
CA LEU A 112 1.61 -16.94 1.64
C LEU A 112 1.95 -16.13 0.37
N GLU A 113 1.31 -16.42 -0.75
CA GLU A 113 1.49 -15.65 -2.00
C GLU A 113 1.13 -14.17 -1.83
N LEU A 114 0.12 -13.84 -1.02
CA LEU A 114 -0.27 -12.46 -0.72
C LEU A 114 0.69 -11.74 0.25
N MET A 115 1.60 -12.47 0.91
CA MET A 115 2.58 -11.92 1.85
C MET A 115 3.97 -11.71 1.24
N VAL A 116 4.23 -12.27 0.05
CA VAL A 116 5.46 -12.08 -0.74
C VAL A 116 5.35 -10.83 -1.61
#